data_AF-A0A4R2C593-F1
#
_entry.id   AF-A0A4R2C593-F1
#
_cell.length_a   1.000
_cell.length_b   1.000
_cell.length_c   1.000
_cell.angle_alpha   90.00
_cell.angle_beta   90.00
_cell.angle_gamma   90.00
#
_symmetry.space_group_name_H-M   'P 1'
#
loop_
_entity.id
_entity.type
_entity.pdbx_description
1 polymer ?
#
loop_
_entity_poly.entity_id
_entity_poly.type
_entity_poly.pdbx_seq_one_letter_code
_entity_poly.pdbx_strand_id
1 'polypeptide(L)'
;MADRDLIHSYLSELARRLPAEAVEELADGLEETFQHQLRRGNSPTEAARVAIAEFGRPAQVTAAFAHQSSGRRTAIALLATAPMFACLWATTLITAHAWNWQIAPGAAVAFGATLLTVAATLGIVARSNNPKTARLTGPASITLILLDLGILATLATAAPAVTWAMALAVPASLLRVVLAGRNLPRLFAR
;
A
#
# COMPACT_ATOMS: atom_id res chain seq x y z
N MET A 1 32.97 23.91 -3.82
CA MET A 1 32.10 23.55 -4.95
C MET A 1 31.85 22.05 -4.98
N ALA A 2 32.90 21.22 -4.95
CA ALA A 2 32.80 19.75 -4.90
C ALA A 2 31.91 19.17 -3.76
N ASP A 3 31.79 19.88 -2.64
CA ASP A 3 31.04 19.40 -1.46
C ASP A 3 29.53 19.51 -1.65
N ARG A 4 29.07 20.60 -2.27
CA ARG A 4 27.66 20.79 -2.68
C ARG A 4 27.29 19.78 -3.76
N ASP A 5 28.22 19.45 -4.64
CA ASP A 5 28.00 18.46 -5.71
C ASP A 5 27.79 17.05 -5.14
N LEU A 6 28.49 16.68 -4.06
CA LEU A 6 28.31 15.40 -3.36
C LEU A 6 26.94 15.29 -2.70
N ILE A 7 26.54 16.32 -1.95
CA ILE A 7 25.23 16.38 -1.29
C ILE A 7 24.09 16.37 -2.33
N HIS A 8 24.19 17.18 -3.39
CA HIS A 8 23.19 17.20 -4.45
C HIS A 8 23.10 15.85 -5.19
N SER A 9 24.23 15.20 -5.46
CA SER A 9 24.24 13.88 -6.10
C SER A 9 23.51 12.85 -5.24
N TYR A 10 23.78 12.84 -3.94
CA TYR A 10 23.11 11.96 -2.97
C TYR A 10 21.59 12.20 -2.92
N LEU A 11 21.17 13.46 -2.77
CA LEU A 11 19.75 13.83 -2.76
C LEU A 11 19.07 13.52 -4.10
N SER A 12 19.75 13.67 -5.23
CA SER A 12 19.20 13.33 -6.55
C SER A 12 18.92 11.82 -6.70
N GLU A 13 19.72 10.98 -6.04
CA GLU A 13 19.50 9.53 -6.03
C GLU A 13 18.31 9.17 -5.13
N LEU A 14 18.19 9.83 -3.97
CA LEU A 14 17.04 9.69 -3.09
C LEU A 14 15.75 10.18 -3.73
N ALA A 15 15.77 11.32 -4.43
CA ALA A 15 14.62 11.89 -5.14
C ALA A 15 14.03 10.95 -6.21
N ARG A 16 14.88 10.11 -6.82
CA ARG A 16 14.42 9.09 -7.77
C ARG A 16 13.61 7.98 -7.08
N ARG A 17 13.81 7.74 -5.78
CA ARG A 17 13.26 6.60 -5.04
C ARG A 17 12.23 6.99 -4.00
N LEU A 18 12.30 8.18 -3.43
CA LEU A 18 11.46 8.65 -2.33
C LEU A 18 10.44 9.72 -2.79
N PRO A 19 9.38 9.96 -2.00
CA PRO A 19 8.51 11.14 -2.13
C PRO A 19 9.30 12.45 -1.98
N ALA A 20 8.82 13.53 -2.61
CA ALA A 20 9.46 14.85 -2.53
C ALA A 20 9.60 15.35 -1.08
N GLU A 21 8.53 15.31 -0.29
CA GLU A 21 8.54 15.73 1.12
C GLU A 21 9.56 14.95 1.97
N ALA A 22 9.68 13.64 1.73
CA ALA A 22 10.68 12.83 2.45
C ALA A 22 12.11 13.19 2.04
N VAL A 23 12.31 13.65 0.79
CA VAL A 23 13.62 14.11 0.31
C VAL A 23 13.94 15.49 0.85
N GLU A 24 12.93 16.37 0.97
CA GLU A 24 13.06 17.69 1.60
C GLU A 24 13.44 17.56 3.08
N GLU A 25 12.73 16.74 3.86
CA GLU A 25 13.07 16.47 5.26
C GLU A 25 14.48 15.86 5.40
N LEU A 26 14.85 14.94 4.51
CA LEU A 26 16.20 14.37 4.49
C LEU A 26 17.25 15.41 4.08
N ALA A 27 16.92 16.35 3.20
CA ALA A 27 17.82 17.43 2.80
C ALA A 27 18.06 18.39 3.95
N ASP A 28 17.01 18.77 4.68
CA ASP A 28 17.09 19.63 5.86
C ASP A 28 17.94 18.99 6.96
N GLY A 29 17.67 17.72 7.30
CA GLY A 29 18.47 16.98 8.27
C GLY A 29 19.93 16.80 7.85
N LEU A 30 20.19 16.57 6.56
CA LEU A 30 21.57 16.44 6.05
C LEU A 30 22.31 17.78 6.10
N GLU A 31 21.63 18.89 5.82
CA GLU A 31 22.19 20.24 5.94
C GLU A 31 22.49 20.58 7.40
N GLU A 32 21.59 20.24 8.35
CA GLU A 32 21.85 20.41 9.78
C GLU A 32 23.10 19.65 10.26
N THR A 33 23.23 18.38 9.87
CA THR A 33 24.41 17.57 10.18
C THR A 33 25.67 18.14 9.54
N PHE A 34 25.58 18.59 8.27
CA PHE A 34 26.69 19.25 7.58
C PHE A 34 27.15 20.51 8.32
N GLN A 35 26.23 21.39 8.70
CA GLN A 35 26.52 22.60 9.47
C GLN A 35 27.06 22.29 10.87
N HIS A 36 26.60 21.21 11.51
CA HIS A 36 27.17 20.75 12.76
C HIS A 36 28.65 20.33 12.60
N GLN A 37 28.99 19.59 11.55
CA GLN A 37 30.37 19.16 11.29
C GLN A 37 31.30 20.33 10.92
N LEU A 38 30.80 21.32 10.18
CA LEU A 38 31.53 22.57 9.93
C LEU A 38 31.87 23.30 11.23
N ARG A 39 30.89 23.42 12.15
CA ARG A 39 31.10 24.03 13.47
C ARG A 39 32.11 23.28 14.35
N ARG A 40 32.32 21.99 14.09
CA ARG A 40 33.36 21.18 14.75
C ARG A 40 34.76 21.34 14.14
N GLY A 41 34.91 22.19 13.12
CA GLY A 41 36.18 22.50 12.48
C GLY A 41 36.58 21.56 11.34
N ASN A 42 35.67 20.69 10.90
CA ASN A 42 35.93 19.83 9.74
C ASN A 42 35.96 20.65 8.44
N SER A 43 36.77 20.22 7.48
CA SER A 43 36.73 20.81 6.13
C SER A 43 35.37 20.53 5.47
N PRO A 44 34.92 21.37 4.52
CA PRO A 44 33.64 21.17 3.84
C PRO A 44 33.49 19.78 3.21
N THR A 45 34.56 19.24 2.60
CA THR A 45 34.53 17.91 1.98
C THR A 45 34.40 16.79 3.01
N GLU A 46 35.09 16.92 4.14
CA GLU A 46 35.03 15.95 5.23
C GLU A 46 33.67 16.01 5.94
N ALA A 47 33.16 17.22 6.20
CA ALA A 47 31.83 17.44 6.75
C ALA A 47 30.73 16.80 5.89
N ALA A 48 30.77 16.99 4.57
CA ALA A 48 29.82 16.38 3.65
C ALA A 48 29.92 14.84 3.65
N ARG A 49 31.13 14.28 3.66
CA ARG A 49 31.34 12.83 3.69
C ARG A 49 30.84 12.21 5.00
N VAL A 50 31.12 12.86 6.13
CA VAL A 50 30.67 12.41 7.46
C VAL A 50 29.15 12.49 7.56
N ALA A 51 28.54 13.59 7.12
CA ALA A 51 27.08 13.74 7.11
C ALA A 51 26.39 12.64 6.27
N ILE A 52 26.90 12.38 5.06
CA ILE A 52 26.39 11.30 4.20
C ILE A 52 26.60 9.91 4.84
N ALA A 53 27.76 9.68 5.47
CA ALA A 53 28.06 8.42 6.13
C ALA A 53 27.13 8.17 7.34
N GLU A 54 26.76 9.22 8.06
CA GLU A 54 25.83 9.18 9.20
C GLU A 54 24.40 8.85 8.75
N PHE A 55 23.94 9.42 7.65
CA PHE A 55 22.64 9.09 7.04
C PHE A 55 22.61 7.71 6.37
N GLY A 56 23.76 7.21 5.93
CA GLY A 56 23.91 5.90 5.30
C GLY A 56 23.61 5.89 3.80
N ARG A 57 23.64 4.69 3.20
CA ARG A 57 23.51 4.55 1.74
C ARG A 57 22.09 4.83 1.27
N PRO A 58 21.86 5.41 0.08
CA PRO A 58 20.51 5.70 -0.42
C PRO A 58 19.57 4.49 -0.44
N ALA A 59 20.11 3.30 -0.72
CA ALA A 59 19.36 2.04 -0.69
C ALA A 59 18.89 1.65 0.73
N GLN A 60 19.71 1.89 1.75
CA GLN A 60 19.37 1.61 3.16
C GLN A 60 18.27 2.55 3.65
N VAL A 61 18.41 3.85 3.36
CA VAL A 61 17.40 4.87 3.68
C VAL A 61 16.08 4.51 3.01
N THR A 62 16.09 4.25 1.70
CA THR A 62 14.88 3.86 0.95
C THR A 62 14.22 2.61 1.54
N ALA A 63 15.01 1.58 1.90
CA ALA A 63 14.50 0.36 2.49
C ALA A 63 13.86 0.59 3.88
N ALA A 64 14.46 1.46 4.70
CA ALA A 64 13.90 1.83 6.00
C ALA A 64 12.54 2.54 5.85
N PHE A 65 12.42 3.49 4.92
CA PHE A 65 11.15 4.15 4.60
C PHE A 65 10.10 3.18 4.06
N ALA A 66 10.50 2.22 3.23
CA ALA A 66 9.60 1.18 2.72
C ALA A 66 9.13 0.22 3.82
N HIS A 67 10.02 -0.14 4.76
CA HIS A 67 9.69 -1.00 5.90
C HIS A 67 8.69 -0.34 6.86
N GLN A 68 8.78 0.98 7.02
CA GLN A 68 7.84 1.78 7.80
C GLN A 68 6.59 2.20 7.01
N SER A 69 6.44 1.78 5.73
CA SER A 69 5.26 2.16 4.95
C SER A 69 3.99 1.47 5.46
N SER A 70 3.00 2.29 5.85
CA SER A 70 1.65 1.84 6.20
C SER A 70 1.03 1.02 5.05
N GLY A 71 1.27 1.44 3.80
CA GLY A 71 0.79 0.78 2.58
C GLY A 71 1.23 -0.68 2.43
N ARG A 72 2.49 -1.01 2.75
CA ARG A 72 2.97 -2.39 2.67
C ARG A 72 2.33 -3.27 3.75
N ARG A 73 2.23 -2.76 4.99
CA ARG A 73 1.59 -3.50 6.10
C ARG A 73 0.11 -3.78 5.80
N THR A 74 -0.61 -2.79 5.30
CA THR A 74 -2.01 -2.96 4.89
C THR A 74 -2.14 -3.96 3.75
N ALA A 75 -1.27 -3.90 2.73
CA ALA A 75 -1.30 -4.88 1.63
C ALA A 75 -1.07 -6.32 2.11
N ILE A 76 -0.10 -6.55 3.00
CA ILE A 76 0.16 -7.86 3.60
C ILE A 76 -1.05 -8.34 4.40
N ALA A 77 -1.64 -7.49 5.24
CA ALA A 77 -2.81 -7.86 6.05
C ALA A 77 -4.03 -8.23 5.19
N LEU A 78 -4.29 -7.48 4.11
CA LEU A 78 -5.37 -7.77 3.18
C LEU A 78 -5.14 -9.09 2.43
N LEU A 79 -3.91 -9.37 1.99
CA LEU A 79 -3.58 -10.64 1.35
C LEU A 79 -3.65 -11.83 2.31
N ALA A 80 -3.17 -11.68 3.54
CA ALA A 80 -3.18 -12.74 4.55
C ALA A 80 -4.60 -13.18 4.91
N THR A 81 -5.56 -12.26 4.86
CA THR A 81 -6.98 -12.57 5.14
C THR A 81 -7.75 -13.02 3.89
N ALA A 82 -7.23 -12.80 2.68
CA ALA A 82 -7.92 -13.10 1.42
C ALA A 82 -8.40 -14.56 1.27
N PRO A 83 -7.64 -15.61 1.65
CA PRO A 83 -8.10 -17.00 1.54
C PRO A 83 -9.36 -17.27 2.36
N MET A 84 -9.45 -16.71 3.58
CA MET A 84 -10.62 -16.86 4.44
C MET A 84 -11.88 -16.27 3.77
N PHE A 85 -11.75 -15.07 3.21
CA PHE A 85 -12.85 -14.43 2.47
C PHE A 85 -13.23 -15.18 1.20
N ALA A 86 -12.25 -15.72 0.48
CA ALA A 86 -12.49 -16.55 -0.69
C ALA A 86 -13.29 -17.80 -0.33
N CYS A 87 -12.94 -18.49 0.76
CA CYS A 87 -13.72 -19.63 1.26
C CYS A 87 -15.14 -19.23 1.66
N LEU A 88 -15.32 -18.16 2.44
CA LEU A 88 -16.64 -17.69 2.87
C LEU A 88 -17.55 -17.36 1.68
N TRP A 89 -17.04 -16.62 0.70
CA TRP A 89 -17.80 -16.26 -0.49
C TRP A 89 -18.04 -17.45 -1.41
N ALA A 90 -17.05 -18.34 -1.59
CA ALA A 90 -17.24 -19.56 -2.38
C ALA A 90 -18.35 -20.44 -1.78
N THR A 91 -18.33 -20.70 -0.47
CA THR A 91 -19.38 -21.45 0.22
C THR A 91 -20.74 -20.77 0.08
N THR A 92 -20.79 -19.43 0.18
CA THR A 92 -22.02 -18.66 -0.01
C THR A 92 -22.57 -18.83 -1.42
N LEU A 93 -21.75 -18.63 -2.45
CA LEU A 93 -22.16 -18.74 -3.86
C LEU A 93 -22.60 -20.15 -4.23
N ILE A 94 -21.92 -21.18 -3.68
CA ILE A 94 -22.27 -22.59 -3.89
C ILE A 94 -23.60 -22.92 -3.23
N THR A 95 -23.76 -22.60 -1.94
CA THR A 95 -25.00 -22.92 -1.21
C THR A 95 -26.20 -22.15 -1.75
N ALA A 96 -25.99 -20.92 -2.22
CA ALA A 96 -27.04 -20.09 -2.80
C ALA A 96 -27.31 -20.36 -4.30
N HIS A 97 -26.61 -21.33 -4.89
CA HIS A 97 -26.73 -21.69 -6.31
C HIS A 97 -26.62 -20.47 -7.22
N ALA A 98 -25.58 -19.66 -7.00
CA ALA A 98 -25.42 -18.36 -7.66
C ALA A 98 -25.35 -18.43 -9.19
N TRP A 99 -25.07 -19.60 -9.76
CA TRP A 99 -25.15 -19.84 -11.21
C TRP A 99 -26.57 -19.71 -11.79
N ASN A 100 -27.61 -19.74 -10.94
CA ASN A 100 -29.00 -19.49 -11.33
C ASN A 100 -29.40 -18.02 -11.23
N TRP A 101 -28.54 -17.15 -10.70
CA TRP A 101 -28.86 -15.73 -10.54
C TRP A 101 -28.82 -15.03 -11.90
N GLN A 102 -29.72 -14.07 -12.11
CA GLN A 102 -29.81 -13.29 -13.35
C GLN A 102 -28.73 -12.18 -13.39
N ILE A 103 -27.46 -12.57 -13.39
CA ILE A 103 -26.33 -11.65 -13.51
C ILE A 103 -25.82 -11.70 -14.96
N ALA A 104 -25.61 -10.54 -15.57
CA ALA A 104 -24.99 -10.46 -16.88
C ALA A 104 -23.58 -11.10 -16.85
N PRO A 105 -23.25 -12.06 -17.75
CA PRO A 105 -21.95 -12.74 -17.74
C PRO A 105 -20.75 -11.77 -17.80
N GLY A 106 -20.89 -10.66 -18.54
CA GLY A 106 -19.87 -9.62 -18.60
C GLY A 106 -19.58 -8.96 -17.24
N ALA A 107 -20.60 -8.77 -16.40
CA ALA A 107 -20.43 -8.22 -15.05
C ALA A 107 -19.67 -9.20 -14.13
N ALA A 108 -19.98 -10.49 -14.22
CA ALA A 108 -19.28 -11.52 -13.45
C ALA A 108 -17.79 -11.63 -13.85
N VAL A 109 -17.50 -11.60 -15.16
CA VAL A 109 -16.12 -11.60 -15.68
C VAL A 109 -15.38 -10.34 -15.26
N ALA A 110 -16.00 -9.16 -15.40
CA ALA A 110 -15.40 -7.89 -14.99
C ALA A 110 -15.09 -7.86 -13.48
N PHE A 111 -15.99 -8.38 -12.65
CA PHE A 111 -15.78 -8.51 -11.21
C PHE A 111 -14.57 -9.40 -10.90
N GLY A 112 -14.51 -10.60 -11.49
CA GLY A 112 -13.39 -11.52 -11.30
C GLY A 112 -12.05 -10.95 -11.77
N ALA A 113 -12.01 -10.32 -12.94
CA ALA A 113 -10.81 -9.68 -13.47
C ALA A 113 -10.32 -8.51 -12.60
N THR A 114 -11.25 -7.70 -12.10
CA THR A 114 -10.94 -6.59 -11.18
C THR A 114 -10.37 -7.12 -9.87
N LEU A 115 -10.96 -8.18 -9.31
CA LEU A 115 -10.46 -8.82 -8.09
C LEU A 115 -9.04 -9.38 -8.26
N LEU A 116 -8.75 -10.03 -9.40
CA LEU A 116 -7.41 -10.52 -9.73
C LEU A 116 -6.40 -9.38 -9.84
N THR A 117 -6.79 -8.26 -10.46
CA THR A 117 -5.93 -7.08 -10.61
C THR A 117 -5.62 -6.44 -9.25
N VAL A 118 -6.61 -6.34 -8.36
CA VAL A 118 -6.41 -5.91 -6.97
C VAL A 118 -5.45 -6.83 -6.24
N ALA A 119 -5.66 -8.15 -6.32
CA ALA A 119 -4.79 -9.14 -5.66
C ALA A 119 -3.34 -9.07 -6.19
N ALA A 120 -3.15 -8.96 -7.50
CA ALA A 120 -1.83 -8.79 -8.11
C ALA A 120 -1.17 -7.49 -7.65
N THR A 121 -1.92 -6.38 -7.63
CA THR A 121 -1.42 -5.08 -7.18
C THR A 121 -0.95 -5.15 -5.72
N LEU A 122 -1.77 -5.68 -4.82
CA LEU A 122 -1.40 -5.86 -3.41
C LEU A 122 -0.18 -6.80 -3.27
N GLY A 123 -0.09 -7.85 -4.10
CA GLY A 123 1.06 -8.77 -4.13
C GLY A 123 2.36 -8.07 -4.53
N ILE A 124 2.31 -7.20 -5.55
CA ILE A 124 3.44 -6.37 -5.97
C ILE A 124 3.84 -5.42 -4.84
N VAL A 125 2.89 -4.76 -4.20
CA VAL A 125 3.17 -3.86 -3.06
C VAL A 125 3.81 -4.61 -1.89
N ALA A 126 3.27 -5.77 -1.52
CA ALA A 126 3.76 -6.56 -0.39
C ALA A 126 5.24 -6.98 -0.57
N ARG A 127 5.67 -7.23 -1.81
CA ARG A 127 7.02 -7.67 -2.17
C ARG A 127 7.98 -6.53 -2.52
N SER A 128 7.48 -5.32 -2.78
CA SER A 128 8.30 -4.20 -3.22
C SER A 128 8.94 -3.45 -2.04
N ASN A 129 10.21 -3.07 -2.21
CA ASN A 129 10.91 -2.12 -1.33
C ASN A 129 10.84 -0.68 -1.85
N ASN A 130 10.04 -0.42 -2.89
CA ASN A 130 9.90 0.92 -3.46
C ASN A 130 8.69 1.63 -2.83
N PRO A 131 8.88 2.77 -2.14
CA PRO A 131 7.79 3.50 -1.49
C PRO A 131 6.80 4.09 -2.48
N LYS A 132 7.18 4.31 -3.74
CA LYS A 132 6.24 4.70 -4.81
C LYS A 132 5.21 3.61 -5.07
N THR A 133 5.63 2.34 -5.05
CA THR A 133 4.72 1.20 -5.20
C THR A 133 3.73 1.14 -4.03
N ALA A 134 4.15 1.48 -2.81
CA ALA A 134 3.27 1.46 -1.63
C ALA A 134 2.07 2.43 -1.75
N ARG A 135 2.13 3.45 -2.63
CA ARG A 135 1.00 4.34 -2.93
C ARG A 135 -0.15 3.61 -3.63
N LEU A 136 0.12 2.50 -4.34
CA LEU A 136 -0.91 1.70 -5.01
C LEU A 136 -1.83 0.97 -4.03
N THR A 137 -1.45 0.83 -2.75
CA THR A 137 -2.33 0.21 -1.74
C THR A 137 -3.62 1.01 -1.55
N GLY A 138 -3.58 2.34 -1.62
CA GLY A 138 -4.76 3.20 -1.49
C GLY A 138 -5.84 2.87 -2.52
N PRO A 139 -5.59 3.05 -3.83
CA PRO A 139 -6.56 2.71 -4.87
C PRO A 139 -6.93 1.22 -4.86
N ALA A 140 -5.99 0.30 -4.63
CA ALA A 140 -6.31 -1.13 -4.53
C ALA A 140 -7.28 -1.43 -3.37
N SER A 141 -7.13 -0.76 -2.22
CA SER A 141 -8.02 -0.91 -1.08
C SER A 141 -9.40 -0.32 -1.36
N ILE A 142 -9.48 0.84 -2.04
CA ILE A 142 -10.76 1.43 -2.46
C ILE A 142 -11.48 0.49 -3.43
N THR A 143 -10.79 -0.03 -4.44
CA THR A 143 -11.38 -0.98 -5.39
C THR A 143 -11.85 -2.24 -4.69
N LEU A 144 -11.11 -2.76 -3.71
CA LEU A 144 -11.55 -3.91 -2.91
C LEU A 144 -12.83 -3.60 -2.12
N ILE A 145 -12.93 -2.42 -1.51
CA ILE A 145 -14.16 -1.98 -0.82
C ILE A 145 -15.33 -1.91 -1.80
N LEU A 146 -15.13 -1.36 -3.00
CA LEU A 146 -16.18 -1.27 -4.02
C LEU A 146 -16.62 -2.65 -4.50
N LEU A 147 -15.69 -3.61 -4.65
CA LEU A 147 -16.03 -5.00 -4.96
C LEU A 147 -16.86 -5.63 -3.83
N ASP A 148 -16.50 -5.40 -2.56
CA ASP A 148 -17.26 -5.89 -1.41
C ASP A 148 -18.67 -5.32 -1.36
N LEU A 149 -18.82 -4.01 -1.59
CA LEU A 149 -20.14 -3.39 -1.65
C LEU A 149 -20.93 -3.89 -2.86
N GLY A 150 -20.29 -4.12 -4.00
CA GLY A 150 -20.92 -4.63 -5.21
C GLY A 150 -21.49 -6.05 -5.04
N ILE A 151 -20.73 -6.96 -4.40
CA ILE A 151 -21.24 -8.32 -4.15
C ILE A 151 -22.34 -8.32 -3.08
N LEU A 152 -22.26 -7.45 -2.07
CA LEU A 152 -23.33 -7.27 -1.08
C LEU A 152 -24.62 -6.72 -1.71
N ALA A 153 -24.50 -5.73 -2.60
CA ALA A 153 -25.64 -5.19 -3.33
C ALA A 153 -26.27 -6.25 -4.25
N THR A 154 -25.44 -7.01 -4.97
CA THR A 154 -25.88 -8.13 -5.81
C THR A 154 -26.64 -9.18 -4.99
N LEU A 155 -26.11 -9.51 -3.81
CA LEU A 155 -26.74 -10.43 -2.88
C LEU A 155 -28.13 -9.91 -2.45
N ALA A 156 -28.24 -8.63 -2.13
CA ALA A 156 -29.51 -8.03 -1.70
C ALA A 156 -30.59 -8.02 -2.79
N THR A 157 -30.22 -7.97 -4.07
CA THR A 157 -31.16 -7.86 -5.19
C THR A 157 -31.42 -9.17 -5.92
N ALA A 158 -30.47 -10.10 -5.93
CA ALA A 158 -30.52 -11.31 -6.77
C ALA A 158 -30.66 -12.61 -5.97
N ALA A 159 -30.38 -12.61 -4.66
CA ALA A 159 -30.49 -13.83 -3.87
C ALA A 159 -31.96 -14.16 -3.59
N PRO A 160 -32.43 -15.37 -3.95
CA PRO A 160 -33.81 -15.78 -3.72
C PRO A 160 -34.09 -16.09 -2.23
N ALA A 161 -33.05 -16.42 -1.45
CA ALA A 161 -33.16 -16.73 -0.03
C ALA A 161 -31.82 -16.49 0.68
N VAL A 162 -31.89 -16.19 1.98
CA VAL A 162 -30.72 -16.04 2.85
C VAL A 162 -30.23 -17.42 3.30
N THR A 163 -28.95 -17.73 3.07
CA THR A 163 -28.33 -18.96 3.58
C THR A 163 -27.53 -18.69 4.85
N TRP A 164 -27.28 -19.72 5.66
CA TRP A 164 -26.42 -19.61 6.85
C TRP A 164 -25.00 -19.12 6.51
N ALA A 165 -24.51 -19.45 5.31
CA ALA A 165 -23.21 -18.99 4.83
C ALA A 165 -23.19 -17.47 4.62
N MET A 166 -24.29 -16.88 4.12
CA MET A 166 -24.42 -15.42 4.01
C MET A 166 -24.36 -14.73 5.36
N ALA A 167 -24.93 -15.33 6.41
CA ALA A 167 -24.90 -14.79 7.76
C ALA A 167 -23.47 -14.65 8.33
N LEU A 168 -22.50 -15.39 7.78
CA LEU A 168 -21.07 -15.26 8.13
C LEU A 168 -20.30 -14.38 7.14
N ALA A 169 -20.56 -14.54 5.83
CA ALA A 169 -19.84 -13.81 4.78
C ALA A 169 -20.14 -12.30 4.78
N VAL A 170 -21.39 -11.92 5.07
CA VAL A 170 -21.81 -10.51 5.10
C VAL A 170 -21.14 -9.73 6.22
N PRO A 171 -21.22 -10.14 7.51
CA PRO A 171 -20.52 -9.43 8.59
C PRO A 171 -19.00 -9.41 8.41
N ALA A 172 -18.42 -10.52 7.92
CA ALA A 172 -16.99 -10.56 7.62
C ALA A 172 -16.61 -9.51 6.58
N SER A 173 -17.38 -9.39 5.48
CA SER A 173 -17.11 -8.40 4.42
C SER A 173 -17.28 -6.97 4.93
N LEU A 174 -18.30 -6.71 5.74
CA LEU A 174 -18.48 -5.40 6.40
C LEU A 174 -17.30 -5.07 7.31
N LEU A 175 -16.81 -6.02 8.10
CA LEU A 175 -15.64 -5.85 8.94
C LEU A 175 -14.40 -5.52 8.08
N ARG A 176 -14.21 -6.22 6.95
CA ARG A 176 -13.11 -5.93 6.01
C ARG A 176 -13.23 -4.52 5.44
N VAL A 177 -14.41 -4.10 5.01
CA VAL A 177 -14.68 -2.74 4.50
C VAL A 177 -14.34 -1.69 5.55
N VAL A 178 -14.78 -1.88 6.80
CA VAL A 178 -14.50 -0.95 7.90
C VAL A 178 -13.00 -0.90 8.20
N LEU A 179 -12.33 -2.05 8.29
CA LEU A 179 -10.89 -2.10 8.59
C LEU A 179 -10.04 -1.53 7.45
N ALA A 180 -10.38 -1.82 6.20
CA ALA A 180 -9.73 -1.24 5.02
C ALA A 180 -9.95 0.28 4.99
N GLY A 181 -11.20 0.72 5.19
CA GLY A 181 -11.60 2.13 5.23
C GLY A 181 -10.88 2.92 6.32
N ARG A 182 -10.78 2.39 7.54
CA ARG A 182 -10.05 3.03 8.66
C ARG A 182 -8.56 3.20 8.40
N ASN A 183 -7.97 2.39 7.52
CA ASN A 183 -6.58 2.53 7.13
C ASN A 183 -6.38 3.50 5.96
N LEU A 184 -7.41 3.84 5.17
CA LEU A 184 -7.29 4.78 4.04
C LEU A 184 -6.69 6.14 4.44
N PRO A 185 -7.12 6.81 5.53
CA PRO A 185 -6.49 8.08 5.94
C PRO A 185 -4.98 7.94 6.14
N ARG A 186 -4.50 6.81 6.67
CA ARG A 186 -3.06 6.55 6.88
C ARG A 186 -2.30 6.23 5.60
N LEU A 187 -3.00 5.96 4.50
CA LEU A 187 -2.44 5.74 3.18
C LEU A 187 -2.35 7.04 2.38
N PHE A 188 -3.20 8.03 2.72
CA PHE A 188 -3.26 9.33 2.06
C PHE A 188 -2.69 10.49 2.89
N ALA A 189 -2.49 10.33 4.20
CA ALA A 189 -1.86 11.34 5.07
C ALA A 189 -0.33 11.39 4.92
N ARG A 190 0.16 11.35 3.68
CA ARG A 190 1.55 11.58 3.30
C ARG A 190 1.52 12.56 2.15
#